data_AF-A0A954KW88-F1
#
_entry.id   AF-A0A954KW88-F1
#
_cell.length_a   1.000
_cell.length_b   1.000
_cell.length_c   1.000
_cell.angle_alpha   90.00
_cell.angle_beta   90.00
_cell.angle_gamma   90.00
#
_symmetry.space_group_name_H-M   'P 1'
#
loop_
_entity.id
_entity.type
_entity.pdbx_description
1 polymer ?
#
loop_
_entity_poly.entity_id
_entity_poly.type
_entity_poly.pdbx_seq_one_letter_code
_entity_poly.pdbx_strand_id
1 'polypeptide(L)'
;QDSPERIKIEKALDAKIEPGTTLKGNIYELAEAISKEYQIPIRINEAALLAEGIGGGDSVQFNLPAGITLRDALDVAFSTQEPGLEYFIEFDALVVTTDINADEYMETVVYELRDLPSEAMDDWEEVEILIRNHVNCWFKQGDGEGTIVSFPGGLIVRQTQRKHRDILDLLTRLREFNVGPPLTITVQDIPTVSQRGTRVPPEIQRIHTVLDGPVPIGMKDVLDLEELSAFLKEHCHIAVSLDEPGLLMEGVGLDSNLQIKDAPTLRDALEFAFLNVQGIKIGWYVDKSTLVITSEWQAKEHLSTQFYDLVGINEALEKDRQSLRDMIQQTTPGNWLSNGNGEGTISNFPGCLIVSCNLKCHQEVGEILRQLREFSAQQGYPDPPIPDMPLPVHWGKAGFVMPEQSK
;
A
#
# COMPACT_ATOMS: atom_id res chain seq x y z
N GLN A 1 8.67 8.56 -25.46
CA GLN A 1 7.43 7.98 -26.01
C GLN A 1 7.58 6.50 -25.89
N ASP A 2 6.69 5.86 -25.17
CA ASP A 2 6.73 4.41 -24.97
C ASP A 2 6.32 3.70 -26.26
N SER A 3 6.95 2.55 -26.52
CA SER A 3 6.56 1.68 -27.61
C SER A 3 5.13 1.17 -27.40
N PRO A 4 4.37 0.89 -28.48
CA PRO A 4 3.06 0.24 -28.37
C PRO A 4 3.10 -1.05 -27.54
N GLU A 5 4.20 -1.79 -27.63
CA GLU A 5 4.45 -3.02 -26.92
C GLU A 5 4.67 -2.78 -25.42
N ARG A 6 5.45 -1.76 -25.01
CA ARG A 6 5.56 -1.37 -23.59
C ARG A 6 4.19 -1.03 -23.01
N ILE A 7 3.39 -0.24 -23.72
CA ILE A 7 2.02 0.11 -23.29
C ILE A 7 1.14 -1.16 -23.15
N LYS A 8 1.29 -2.13 -24.05
CA LYS A 8 0.59 -3.42 -23.95
C LYS A 8 1.00 -4.19 -22.70
N ILE A 9 2.30 -4.21 -22.37
CA ILE A 9 2.81 -4.88 -21.17
C ILE A 9 2.31 -4.20 -19.91
N GLU A 10 2.37 -2.87 -19.83
CA GLU A 10 1.85 -2.12 -18.68
C GLU A 10 0.35 -2.38 -18.48
N LYS A 11 -0.44 -2.37 -19.57
CA LYS A 11 -1.86 -2.70 -19.52
C LYS A 11 -2.13 -4.14 -19.06
N ALA A 12 -1.27 -5.08 -19.44
CA ALA A 12 -1.37 -6.47 -18.98
C ALA A 12 -1.05 -6.61 -17.50
N LEU A 13 -0.03 -5.90 -17.02
CA LEU A 13 0.33 -5.86 -15.59
C LEU A 13 -0.82 -5.28 -14.74
N ASP A 14 -1.51 -4.25 -15.25
CA ASP A 14 -2.65 -3.64 -14.55
C ASP A 14 -3.97 -4.43 -14.67
N ALA A 15 -4.01 -5.48 -15.50
CA ALA A 15 -5.18 -6.32 -15.66
C ALA A 15 -5.34 -7.26 -14.45
N LYS A 16 -6.59 -7.50 -14.04
CA LYS A 16 -6.90 -8.44 -12.95
C LYS A 16 -6.76 -9.88 -13.42
N ILE A 17 -6.22 -10.74 -12.56
CA ILE A 17 -6.21 -12.19 -12.76
C ILE A 17 -7.65 -12.70 -12.61
N GLU A 18 -8.21 -13.22 -13.70
CA GLU A 18 -9.61 -13.68 -13.73
C GLU A 18 -9.84 -14.85 -12.75
N PRO A 19 -10.98 -14.88 -12.04
CA PRO A 19 -11.35 -16.00 -11.19
C PRO A 19 -11.33 -17.34 -11.95
N GLY A 20 -10.62 -18.33 -11.40
CA GLY A 20 -10.44 -19.64 -12.03
C GLY A 20 -9.17 -19.77 -12.88
N THR A 21 -8.50 -18.66 -13.19
CA THR A 21 -7.15 -18.69 -13.78
C THR A 21 -6.19 -19.23 -12.74
N THR A 22 -5.51 -20.33 -13.07
CA THR A 22 -4.50 -20.94 -12.21
C THR A 22 -3.13 -20.58 -12.75
N LEU A 23 -2.53 -19.52 -12.19
CA LEU A 23 -1.15 -19.16 -12.43
C LEU A 23 -0.31 -19.77 -11.32
N LYS A 24 0.07 -21.04 -11.54
CA LYS A 24 0.88 -21.83 -10.62
C LYS A 24 2.01 -22.51 -11.37
N GLY A 25 3.05 -22.89 -10.63
CA GLY A 25 4.17 -23.66 -11.16
C GLY A 25 5.50 -22.97 -10.90
N ASN A 26 6.54 -23.48 -11.53
CA ASN A 26 7.85 -22.85 -11.47
C ASN A 26 7.93 -21.54 -12.26
N ILE A 27 9.05 -20.82 -12.18
CA ILE A 27 9.24 -19.54 -12.89
C ILE A 27 9.03 -19.63 -14.41
N TYR A 28 9.39 -20.75 -15.05
CA TYR A 28 9.22 -20.97 -16.49
C TYR A 28 7.77 -21.26 -16.84
N GLU A 29 7.12 -22.13 -16.08
CA GLU A 29 5.69 -22.45 -16.24
C GLU A 29 4.83 -21.21 -15.98
N LEU A 30 5.19 -20.42 -14.96
CA LEU A 30 4.54 -19.15 -14.65
C LEU A 30 4.71 -18.15 -15.81
N ALA A 31 5.93 -17.98 -16.31
CA ALA A 31 6.20 -17.10 -17.44
C ALA A 31 5.45 -17.55 -18.71
N GLU A 32 5.39 -18.85 -18.99
CA GLU A 32 4.62 -19.40 -20.12
C GLU A 32 3.12 -19.15 -19.94
N ALA A 33 2.59 -19.39 -18.74
CA ALA A 33 1.18 -19.17 -18.42
C ALA A 33 0.78 -17.70 -18.57
N ILE A 34 1.57 -16.77 -18.01
CA ILE A 34 1.33 -15.32 -18.13
C ILE A 34 1.47 -14.87 -19.59
N SER A 35 2.52 -15.31 -20.28
CA SER A 35 2.75 -14.98 -21.70
C SER A 35 1.57 -15.40 -22.57
N LYS A 36 1.03 -16.61 -22.34
CA LYS A 36 -0.13 -17.13 -23.07
C LYS A 36 -1.41 -16.40 -22.73
N GLU A 37 -1.68 -16.17 -21.45
CA GLU A 37 -2.92 -15.55 -20.97
C GLU A 37 -3.02 -14.07 -21.38
N TYR A 38 -1.95 -13.30 -21.16
CA TYR A 38 -1.92 -11.86 -21.38
C TYR A 38 -1.32 -11.45 -22.74
N GLN A 39 -0.82 -12.43 -23.51
CA GLN A 39 -0.19 -12.21 -24.82
C GLN A 39 0.98 -11.23 -24.78
N ILE A 40 1.78 -11.26 -23.71
CA ILE A 40 2.97 -10.43 -23.55
C ILE A 40 4.24 -11.28 -23.66
N PRO A 41 5.28 -10.81 -24.37
CA PRO A 41 6.56 -11.52 -24.40
C PRO A 41 7.22 -11.43 -23.02
N ILE A 42 7.62 -12.58 -22.48
CA ILE A 42 8.33 -12.69 -21.20
C ILE A 42 9.69 -13.32 -21.46
N ARG A 43 10.74 -12.76 -20.84
CA ARG A 43 12.10 -13.26 -20.91
C ARG A 43 12.59 -13.54 -19.50
N ILE A 44 13.25 -14.66 -19.30
CA ILE A 44 13.85 -15.03 -18.02
C ILE A 44 15.36 -14.81 -18.15
N ASN A 45 15.94 -14.05 -17.22
CA ASN A 45 17.39 -13.87 -17.14
C ASN A 45 18.02 -15.09 -16.45
N GLU A 46 18.15 -16.19 -17.19
CA GLU A 46 18.68 -17.46 -16.67
C GLU A 46 20.09 -17.30 -16.07
N ALA A 47 20.92 -16.42 -16.64
CA ALA A 47 22.27 -16.19 -16.15
C ALA A 47 22.29 -15.59 -14.74
N ALA A 48 21.44 -14.59 -14.47
CA ALA A 48 21.31 -13.99 -13.14
C ALA A 48 20.69 -14.96 -12.14
N LEU A 49 19.65 -15.70 -12.54
CA LEU A 49 19.02 -16.72 -11.68
C LEU A 49 20.02 -17.82 -11.29
N LEU A 50 20.79 -18.34 -12.26
CA LEU A 50 21.81 -19.36 -11.99
C LEU A 50 22.94 -18.84 -11.09
N ALA A 51 23.32 -17.57 -11.21
CA ALA A 51 24.34 -16.95 -10.37
C ALA A 51 23.92 -16.92 -8.89
N GLU A 52 22.63 -16.71 -8.62
CA GLU A 52 22.05 -16.74 -7.27
C GLU A 52 21.57 -18.14 -6.84
N GLY A 53 21.92 -19.18 -7.60
CA GLY A 53 21.56 -20.56 -7.26
C GLY A 53 20.10 -20.94 -7.54
N ILE A 54 19.33 -20.06 -8.20
CA ILE A 54 17.97 -20.33 -8.70
C ILE A 54 18.10 -21.10 -10.02
N GLY A 55 18.50 -22.37 -9.93
CA GLY A 55 18.71 -23.25 -11.10
C GLY A 55 17.58 -24.25 -11.31
N GLY A 56 17.04 -24.29 -12.53
CA GLY A 56 16.11 -25.33 -13.00
C GLY A 56 14.67 -25.17 -12.49
N GLY A 57 13.69 -25.63 -13.28
CA GLY A 57 12.26 -25.45 -13.04
C GLY A 57 11.66 -26.14 -11.80
N ASP A 58 12.43 -26.52 -10.79
CA ASP A 58 11.89 -27.27 -9.65
C ASP A 58 12.05 -26.57 -8.29
N SER A 59 12.83 -25.48 -8.19
CA SER A 59 13.21 -24.95 -6.88
C SER A 59 12.17 -24.02 -6.24
N VAL A 60 11.39 -23.29 -7.03
CA VAL A 60 10.45 -22.29 -6.52
C VAL A 60 9.09 -22.47 -7.18
N GLN A 61 8.07 -22.74 -6.37
CA GLN A 61 6.69 -22.83 -6.80
C GLN A 61 5.98 -21.50 -6.51
N PHE A 62 5.33 -20.95 -7.53
CA PHE A 62 4.51 -19.75 -7.41
C PHE A 62 3.04 -20.13 -7.41
N ASN A 63 2.25 -19.34 -6.70
CA ASN A 63 0.79 -19.43 -6.73
C ASN A 63 0.21 -18.01 -6.68
N LEU A 64 -0.06 -17.43 -7.85
CA LEU A 64 -0.59 -16.08 -7.92
C LEU A 64 -2.09 -16.08 -7.57
N PRO A 65 -2.52 -15.29 -6.57
CA PRO A 65 -3.92 -15.25 -6.19
C PRO A 65 -4.76 -14.55 -7.27
N ALA A 66 -5.98 -15.04 -7.47
CA ALA A 66 -6.93 -14.43 -8.41
C ALA A 66 -7.62 -13.20 -7.80
N GLY A 67 -8.14 -12.31 -8.65
CA GLY A 67 -8.92 -11.14 -8.24
C GLY A 67 -8.10 -9.89 -7.91
N ILE A 68 -6.78 -9.97 -7.93
CA ILE A 68 -5.84 -8.83 -7.87
C ILE A 68 -5.20 -8.58 -9.24
N THR A 69 -4.51 -7.45 -9.39
CA THR A 69 -3.77 -7.16 -10.64
C THR A 69 -2.60 -8.13 -10.80
N LEU A 70 -2.21 -8.42 -12.05
CA LEU A 70 -1.02 -9.22 -12.33
C LEU A 70 0.23 -8.58 -11.69
N ARG A 71 0.32 -7.25 -11.72
CA ARG A 71 1.38 -6.46 -11.08
C ARG A 71 1.48 -6.75 -9.59
N ASP A 72 0.39 -6.58 -8.85
CA ASP A 72 0.36 -6.83 -7.40
C ASP A 72 0.69 -8.29 -7.08
N ALA A 73 0.19 -9.22 -7.90
CA ALA A 73 0.46 -10.64 -7.72
C ALA A 73 1.95 -10.96 -7.88
N LEU A 74 2.60 -10.42 -8.91
CA LEU A 74 4.03 -10.59 -9.15
C LEU A 74 4.86 -9.91 -8.07
N ASP A 75 4.52 -8.66 -7.68
CA ASP A 75 5.22 -7.92 -6.64
C ASP A 75 5.20 -8.71 -5.32
N VAL A 76 4.03 -9.23 -4.89
CA VAL A 76 3.94 -10.08 -3.70
C VAL A 76 4.72 -11.37 -3.89
N ALA A 77 4.46 -12.13 -4.96
CA ALA A 77 5.03 -13.46 -5.14
C ALA A 77 6.56 -13.47 -5.30
N PHE A 78 7.14 -12.41 -5.86
CA PHE A 78 8.59 -12.26 -6.05
C PHE A 78 9.29 -11.69 -4.81
N SER A 79 8.62 -10.80 -4.06
CA SER A 79 9.16 -10.24 -2.82
C SER A 79 9.29 -11.25 -1.68
N THR A 80 8.54 -12.37 -1.74
CA THR A 80 8.61 -13.45 -0.73
C THR A 80 9.66 -14.51 -1.04
N GLN A 81 10.41 -14.39 -2.15
CA GLN A 81 11.43 -15.37 -2.51
C GLN A 81 12.79 -15.05 -1.89
N GLU A 82 13.54 -16.09 -1.56
CA GLU A 82 14.96 -15.99 -1.21
C GLU A 82 15.77 -16.94 -2.13
N PRO A 83 16.63 -16.43 -3.03
CA PRO A 83 16.91 -15.01 -3.29
C PRO A 83 15.70 -14.24 -3.86
N GLY A 84 15.69 -12.92 -3.66
CA GLY A 84 14.62 -12.04 -4.15
C GLY A 84 14.53 -12.05 -5.68
N LEU A 85 13.30 -12.07 -6.19
CA LEU A 85 13.03 -11.93 -7.62
C LEU A 85 12.46 -10.54 -7.94
N GLU A 86 12.62 -10.13 -9.18
CA GLU A 86 12.09 -8.86 -9.68
C GLU A 86 11.75 -8.95 -11.17
N TYR A 87 10.93 -8.02 -11.65
CA TYR A 87 10.70 -7.83 -13.07
C TYR A 87 10.79 -6.38 -13.50
N PHE A 88 11.17 -6.19 -14.75
CA PHE A 88 11.17 -4.90 -15.42
C PHE A 88 10.86 -5.05 -16.91
N ILE A 89 10.44 -3.96 -17.56
CA ILE A 89 10.17 -3.95 -18.99
C ILE A 89 11.41 -3.47 -19.73
N GLU A 90 11.95 -4.30 -20.63
CA GLU A 90 13.09 -3.97 -21.47
C GLU A 90 12.94 -4.58 -22.86
N PHE A 91 13.30 -3.81 -23.90
CA PHE A 91 13.20 -4.23 -25.30
C PHE A 91 11.86 -4.89 -25.65
N ASP A 92 10.77 -4.24 -25.23
CA ASP A 92 9.39 -4.68 -25.49
C ASP A 92 9.05 -6.05 -24.91
N ALA A 93 9.73 -6.47 -23.84
CA ALA A 93 9.44 -7.69 -23.10
C ALA A 93 9.47 -7.48 -21.59
N LEU A 94 8.68 -8.27 -20.88
CA LEU A 94 8.75 -8.39 -19.42
C LEU A 94 9.94 -9.29 -19.08
N VAL A 95 10.99 -8.73 -18.51
CA VAL A 95 12.18 -9.46 -18.08
C VAL A 95 12.02 -9.83 -16.62
N VAL A 96 12.12 -11.12 -16.29
CA VAL A 96 12.14 -11.65 -14.93
C VAL A 96 13.57 -12.03 -14.58
N THR A 97 14.06 -11.55 -13.44
CA THR A 97 15.44 -11.70 -12.99
C THR A 97 15.53 -11.70 -11.46
N THR A 98 16.73 -11.80 -10.90
CA THR A 98 16.99 -11.54 -9.48
C THR A 98 16.90 -10.04 -9.17
N ASP A 99 16.56 -9.70 -7.92
CA ASP A 99 16.50 -8.32 -7.43
C ASP A 99 17.86 -7.60 -7.57
N ILE A 100 18.97 -8.28 -7.26
CA ILE A 100 20.33 -7.78 -7.42
C ILE A 100 20.60 -7.35 -8.87
N ASN A 101 20.24 -8.18 -9.85
CA ASN A 101 20.44 -7.85 -11.25
C ASN A 101 19.45 -6.78 -11.72
N ALA A 102 18.22 -6.76 -11.21
CA ALA A 102 17.26 -5.70 -11.54
C ALA A 102 17.71 -4.32 -11.06
N ASP A 103 18.46 -4.26 -9.95
CA ASP A 103 19.03 -3.02 -9.42
C ASP A 103 20.02 -2.33 -10.37
N GLU A 104 20.58 -3.05 -11.34
CA GLU A 104 21.44 -2.49 -12.39
C GLU A 104 20.64 -1.70 -13.45
N TYR A 105 19.33 -1.94 -13.57
CA TYR A 105 18.46 -1.37 -14.61
C TYR A 105 17.70 -0.17 -14.07
N MET A 106 18.37 0.97 -14.05
CA MET A 106 17.77 2.25 -13.65
C MET A 106 17.26 3.05 -14.83
N GLU A 107 16.08 3.64 -14.68
CA GLU A 107 15.52 4.61 -15.61
C GLU A 107 15.48 6.00 -14.98
N THR A 108 15.32 7.05 -15.79
CA THR A 108 15.13 8.42 -15.30
C THR A 108 13.74 8.89 -15.67
N VAL A 109 12.92 9.15 -14.66
CA VAL A 109 11.52 9.57 -14.81
C VAL A 109 11.35 10.97 -14.24
N VAL A 110 10.54 11.77 -14.93
CA VAL A 110 10.14 13.11 -14.48
C VAL A 110 8.73 13.01 -13.93
N TYR A 111 8.56 13.37 -12.67
CA TYR A 111 7.26 13.43 -12.01
C TYR A 111 6.78 14.88 -11.94
N GLU A 112 5.64 15.16 -12.57
CA GLU A 112 4.95 16.45 -12.42
C GLU A 112 4.15 16.46 -11.12
N LEU A 113 4.35 17.50 -10.31
CA LEU A 113 3.74 17.63 -8.98
C LEU A 113 2.86 18.88 -8.85
N ARG A 114 2.60 19.62 -9.93
CA ARG A 114 1.85 20.89 -9.89
C ARG A 114 0.40 20.74 -9.40
N ASP A 115 -0.10 19.51 -9.39
CA ASP A 115 -1.42 19.12 -8.89
C ASP A 115 -1.44 18.79 -7.39
N LEU A 116 -0.28 18.66 -6.76
CA LEU A 116 -0.15 18.61 -5.31
C LEU A 116 -0.21 20.04 -4.72
N PRO A 117 -0.70 20.21 -3.49
CA PRO A 117 -0.98 21.52 -2.93
C PRO A 117 0.34 22.25 -2.64
N SER A 118 0.63 23.29 -3.40
CA SER A 118 1.86 24.09 -3.26
C SER A 118 1.82 25.06 -2.07
N GLU A 119 0.64 25.37 -1.53
CA GLU A 119 0.48 26.42 -0.51
C GLU A 119 1.16 26.12 0.83
N ALA A 120 1.59 24.87 1.05
CA ALA A 120 2.40 24.48 2.21
C ALA A 120 3.88 24.22 1.87
N MET A 121 4.23 24.22 0.58
CA MET A 121 5.50 23.69 0.08
C MET A 121 6.11 24.71 -0.90
N ASP A 122 6.67 25.80 -0.36
CA ASP A 122 7.50 26.73 -1.14
C ASP A 122 8.75 26.03 -1.73
N ASP A 123 9.07 24.82 -1.24
CA ASP A 123 10.10 23.93 -1.75
C ASP A 123 9.56 22.50 -1.92
N TRP A 124 9.86 21.86 -3.05
CA TRP A 124 9.56 20.44 -3.29
C TRP A 124 10.48 19.51 -2.49
N GLU A 125 11.45 20.06 -1.76
CA GLU A 125 12.32 19.36 -0.81
C GLU A 125 11.52 18.52 0.20
N GLU A 126 10.36 18.98 0.66
CA GLU A 126 9.52 18.18 1.57
C GLU A 126 8.96 16.91 0.91
N VAL A 127 8.57 16.98 -0.38
CA VAL A 127 8.13 15.80 -1.15
C VAL A 127 9.33 14.89 -1.44
N GLU A 128 10.50 15.46 -1.72
CA GLU A 128 11.74 14.70 -1.85
C GLU A 128 12.06 13.93 -0.56
N ILE A 129 12.04 14.60 0.59
CA ILE A 129 12.27 13.99 1.91
C ILE A 129 11.23 12.88 2.15
N LEU A 130 9.96 13.15 1.82
CA LEU A 130 8.90 12.15 1.94
C LEU A 130 9.21 10.90 1.12
N ILE A 131 9.55 11.05 -0.17
CA ILE A 131 9.90 9.94 -1.05
C ILE A 131 11.14 9.20 -0.53
N ARG A 132 12.16 9.93 -0.08
CA ARG A 132 13.38 9.35 0.50
C ARG A 132 13.10 8.49 1.73
N ASN A 133 12.15 8.92 2.56
CA ASN A 133 11.79 8.25 3.80
C ASN A 133 10.84 7.06 3.61
N HIS A 134 10.05 7.03 2.53
CA HIS A 134 9.02 6.00 2.35
C HIS A 134 9.38 4.98 1.26
N VAL A 135 10.29 5.32 0.36
CA VAL A 135 10.80 4.42 -0.67
C VAL A 135 12.21 3.98 -0.26
N ASN A 136 12.30 2.82 0.41
CA ASN A 136 13.57 2.25 0.89
C ASN A 136 14.50 1.90 -0.29
N CYS A 137 15.37 2.82 -0.74
CA CYS A 137 16.35 2.53 -1.82
C CYS A 137 17.48 3.56 -2.04
N TRP A 138 17.73 4.49 -1.11
CA TRP A 138 18.64 5.61 -1.40
C TRP A 138 20.07 5.44 -0.88
N PHE A 139 20.33 4.56 0.11
CA PHE A 139 21.60 4.56 0.85
C PHE A 139 22.16 3.18 1.22
N LYS A 140 21.90 2.11 0.46
CA LYS A 140 22.65 0.86 0.69
C LYS A 140 24.10 1.08 0.24
N GLN A 141 25.03 0.95 1.19
CA GLN A 141 26.44 1.27 1.09
C GLN A 141 27.11 0.70 -0.18
N GLY A 142 27.34 1.57 -1.16
CA GLY A 142 28.24 1.32 -2.28
C GLY A 142 27.53 0.99 -3.59
N ASP A 143 27.53 1.99 -4.47
CA ASP A 143 27.69 1.85 -5.93
C ASP A 143 26.41 1.77 -6.80
N GLY A 144 25.23 1.83 -6.20
CA GLY A 144 23.94 1.84 -6.91
C GLY A 144 22.94 2.92 -6.46
N GLU A 145 23.40 4.11 -6.04
CA GLU A 145 22.48 5.13 -5.52
C GLU A 145 21.68 5.77 -6.65
N GLY A 146 20.38 5.47 -6.69
CA GLY A 146 19.48 6.28 -7.49
C GLY A 146 19.48 7.74 -7.01
N THR A 147 19.13 8.65 -7.90
CA THR A 147 19.16 10.09 -7.62
C THR A 147 17.76 10.67 -7.65
N ILE A 148 17.49 11.65 -6.81
CA ILE A 148 16.26 12.45 -6.84
C ILE A 148 16.69 13.91 -6.74
N VAL A 149 16.15 14.72 -7.65
CA VAL A 149 16.44 16.14 -7.75
C VAL A 149 15.12 16.86 -7.93
N SER A 150 14.84 17.81 -7.05
CA SER A 150 13.69 18.70 -7.18
C SER A 150 13.93 19.81 -8.21
N PHE A 151 12.86 20.23 -8.87
CA PHE A 151 12.85 21.42 -9.73
C PHE A 151 11.47 22.10 -9.63
N PRO A 152 11.33 23.37 -10.08
CA PRO A 152 10.04 24.06 -10.01
C PRO A 152 8.90 23.28 -10.71
N GLY A 153 8.02 22.69 -9.90
CA GLY A 153 6.82 21.97 -10.33
C GLY A 153 6.99 20.46 -10.51
N GLY A 154 8.11 19.87 -10.07
CA GLY A 154 8.31 18.42 -10.20
C GLY A 154 9.59 17.86 -9.59
N LEU A 155 9.78 16.56 -9.83
CA LEU A 155 10.97 15.80 -9.43
C LEU A 155 11.57 15.08 -10.66
N ILE A 156 12.89 15.03 -10.73
CA ILE A 156 13.61 14.14 -11.64
C ILE A 156 14.20 13.03 -10.79
N VAL A 157 13.81 11.80 -11.06
CA VAL A 157 14.24 10.63 -10.30
C VAL A 157 14.92 9.64 -11.23
N ARG A 158 16.12 9.17 -10.86
CA ARG A 158 16.79 8.02 -11.47
C ARG A 158 16.78 6.85 -10.50
N GLN A 159 15.98 5.83 -10.76
CA GLN A 159 15.81 4.67 -9.88
C GLN A 159 15.44 3.41 -10.70
N THR A 160 15.33 2.26 -10.05
CA THR A 160 14.85 1.02 -10.69
C THR A 160 13.35 1.11 -10.97
N GLN A 161 12.84 0.31 -11.92
CA GLN A 161 11.40 0.34 -12.26
C GLN A 161 10.50 0.02 -11.07
N ARG A 162 10.88 -0.91 -10.18
CA ARG A 162 10.12 -1.18 -8.94
C ARG A 162 9.99 0.06 -8.07
N LYS A 163 11.09 0.78 -7.87
CA LYS A 163 11.06 2.01 -7.05
C LYS A 163 10.27 3.11 -7.72
N HIS A 164 10.26 3.18 -9.06
CA HIS A 164 9.36 4.07 -9.78
C HIS A 164 7.87 3.73 -9.57
N ARG A 165 7.51 2.44 -9.47
CA ARG A 165 6.16 1.99 -9.09
C ARG A 165 5.82 2.44 -7.66
N ASP A 166 6.72 2.21 -6.70
CA ASP A 166 6.53 2.64 -5.31
C ASP A 166 6.33 4.17 -5.19
N ILE A 167 7.12 4.96 -5.93
CA ILE A 167 6.99 6.41 -5.99
C ILE A 167 5.65 6.81 -6.61
N LEU A 168 5.24 6.17 -7.72
CA LEU A 168 3.98 6.48 -8.37
C LEU A 168 2.78 6.15 -7.47
N ASP A 169 2.83 5.03 -6.75
CA ASP A 169 1.81 4.65 -5.77
C ASP A 169 1.71 5.69 -4.65
N LEU A 170 2.86 6.10 -4.07
CA LEU A 170 2.93 7.14 -3.04
C LEU A 170 2.33 8.47 -3.55
N LEU A 171 2.75 8.94 -4.73
CA LEU A 171 2.27 10.17 -5.34
C LEU A 171 0.78 10.10 -5.69
N THR A 172 0.30 8.96 -6.16
CA THR A 172 -1.12 8.76 -6.47
C THR A 172 -1.97 8.86 -5.21
N ARG A 173 -1.55 8.22 -4.12
CA ARG A 173 -2.23 8.33 -2.82
C ARG A 173 -2.22 9.76 -2.28
N LEU A 174 -1.10 10.49 -2.40
CA LEU A 174 -1.04 11.91 -2.05
C LEU A 174 -2.06 12.74 -2.83
N ARG A 175 -2.17 12.51 -4.14
CA ARG A 175 -3.17 13.18 -4.98
C ARG A 175 -4.58 12.85 -4.54
N GLU A 176 -4.90 11.57 -4.31
CA GLU A 176 -6.22 11.16 -3.84
C GLU A 176 -6.59 11.88 -2.55
N PHE A 177 -5.66 12.01 -1.59
CA PHE A 177 -5.85 12.81 -0.40
C PHE A 177 -6.10 14.30 -0.70
N ASN A 178 -5.36 14.86 -1.66
CA ASN A 178 -5.47 16.26 -2.05
C ASN A 178 -6.74 16.61 -2.85
N VAL A 179 -7.31 15.69 -3.64
CA VAL A 179 -8.56 15.93 -4.40
C VAL A 179 -9.81 15.91 -3.50
N GLY A 180 -9.65 15.91 -2.16
CA GLY A 180 -10.75 16.26 -1.27
C GLY A 180 -11.23 17.70 -1.56
N PRO A 181 -12.54 17.98 -1.70
CA PRO A 181 -13.00 19.34 -1.92
C PRO A 181 -12.60 20.24 -0.73
N PRO A 182 -12.49 21.58 -0.91
CA PRO A 182 -12.89 22.49 0.15
C PRO A 182 -14.37 22.24 0.38
N LEU A 183 -14.67 21.25 1.22
CA LEU A 183 -16.00 20.79 1.49
C LEU A 183 -16.72 21.94 2.22
N THR A 184 -17.55 22.68 1.49
CA THR A 184 -18.68 23.38 2.09
C THR A 184 -19.67 22.28 2.52
N ILE A 185 -19.33 21.54 3.58
CA ILE A 185 -20.28 20.63 4.23
C ILE A 185 -21.25 21.52 4.98
N THR A 186 -22.50 21.53 4.53
CA THR A 186 -23.61 21.88 5.41
C THR A 186 -23.64 20.86 6.54
N VAL A 187 -23.70 21.32 7.79
CA VAL A 187 -23.64 20.55 9.05
C VAL A 187 -24.55 19.30 9.09
N GLN A 188 -25.51 19.20 8.18
CA GLN A 188 -26.46 18.09 8.07
C GLN A 188 -25.92 16.85 7.31
N ASP A 189 -24.80 16.95 6.59
CA ASP A 189 -24.26 15.84 5.77
C ASP A 189 -22.94 15.25 6.32
N ILE A 190 -22.57 15.57 7.58
CA ILE A 190 -21.37 15.00 8.20
C ILE A 190 -21.64 13.51 8.49
N PRO A 191 -20.98 12.56 7.80
CA PRO A 191 -20.99 11.16 8.23
C PRO A 191 -20.34 11.11 9.62
N THR A 192 -20.87 10.31 10.52
CA THR A 192 -20.37 10.15 11.90
C THR A 192 -18.83 10.11 11.92
N VAL A 193 -18.24 11.01 12.71
CA VAL A 193 -16.79 11.33 12.82
C VAL A 193 -15.87 10.09 12.92
N SER A 194 -16.40 8.94 13.34
CA SER A 194 -15.67 7.66 13.44
C SER A 194 -15.24 7.01 12.11
N GLN A 195 -15.72 7.45 10.93
CA GLN A 195 -15.39 6.79 9.64
C GLN A 195 -14.43 7.57 8.72
N ARG A 196 -13.98 8.77 9.09
CA ARG A 196 -12.93 9.50 8.34
C ARG A 196 -11.50 9.08 8.73
N GLY A 197 -11.35 7.90 9.33
CA GLY A 197 -10.04 7.34 9.68
C GLY A 197 -9.42 6.68 8.47
N THR A 198 -8.17 7.06 8.16
CA THR A 198 -7.26 6.42 7.18
C THR A 198 -7.86 6.15 5.78
N ARG A 199 -7.43 6.90 4.75
CA ARG A 199 -7.72 6.46 3.37
C ARG A 199 -6.72 5.38 2.98
N VAL A 200 -7.08 4.18 3.39
CA VAL A 200 -6.51 2.93 2.93
C VAL A 200 -7.14 2.63 1.55
N PRO A 201 -6.37 2.15 0.55
CA PRO A 201 -6.95 1.70 -0.72
C PRO A 201 -8.18 0.79 -0.47
N PRO A 202 -9.28 0.95 -1.23
CA PRO A 202 -10.54 0.25 -0.96
C PRO A 202 -10.39 -1.26 -0.81
N GLU A 203 -9.46 -1.86 -1.56
CA GLU A 203 -9.14 -3.28 -1.53
C GLU A 203 -8.48 -3.71 -0.21
N ILE A 204 -7.51 -2.95 0.28
CA ILE A 204 -6.89 -3.18 1.61
C ILE A 204 -7.93 -2.94 2.70
N GLN A 205 -8.69 -1.85 2.60
CA GLN A 205 -9.74 -1.53 3.57
C GLN A 205 -10.77 -2.65 3.66
N ARG A 206 -11.12 -3.28 2.53
CA ARG A 206 -12.00 -4.46 2.50
C ARG A 206 -11.41 -5.62 3.29
N ILE A 207 -10.13 -5.93 3.12
CA ILE A 207 -9.46 -6.99 3.88
C ILE A 207 -9.53 -6.69 5.37
N HIS A 208 -9.15 -5.48 5.80
CA HIS A 208 -9.24 -5.08 7.21
C HIS A 208 -10.67 -5.16 7.74
N THR A 209 -11.65 -4.69 6.98
CA THR A 209 -13.08 -4.75 7.37
C THR A 209 -13.56 -6.18 7.57
N VAL A 210 -13.12 -7.11 6.72
CA VAL A 210 -13.47 -8.54 6.85
C VAL A 210 -12.74 -9.17 8.05
N LEU A 211 -11.47 -8.83 8.27
CA LEU A 211 -10.70 -9.29 9.42
C LEU A 211 -11.28 -8.78 10.75
N ASP A 212 -11.77 -7.55 10.80
CA ASP A 212 -12.40 -6.95 11.99
C ASP A 212 -13.85 -7.41 12.15
N GLY A 213 -14.41 -8.13 11.18
CA GLY A 213 -15.72 -8.74 11.23
C GLY A 213 -15.75 -10.04 12.07
N PRO A 214 -16.95 -10.55 12.39
CA PRO A 214 -17.09 -11.80 13.14
C PRO A 214 -16.53 -12.99 12.36
N VAL A 215 -16.08 -14.02 13.08
CA VAL A 215 -15.59 -15.27 12.47
C VAL A 215 -16.69 -15.86 11.56
N PRO A 216 -16.39 -16.13 10.27
CA PRO A 216 -17.39 -16.63 9.35
C PRO A 216 -17.92 -18.01 9.76
N ILE A 217 -19.24 -18.19 9.61
CA ILE A 217 -19.90 -19.47 9.90
C ILE A 217 -19.33 -20.54 8.96
N GLY A 218 -18.93 -21.68 9.53
CA GLY A 218 -18.39 -22.82 8.78
C GLY A 218 -16.86 -22.91 8.75
N MET A 219 -16.16 -21.96 9.38
CA MET A 219 -14.73 -22.13 9.67
C MET A 219 -14.55 -23.33 10.62
N LYS A 220 -13.68 -24.27 10.26
CA LYS A 220 -13.39 -25.44 11.11
C LYS A 220 -12.54 -24.99 12.32
N ASP A 221 -12.67 -25.70 13.44
CA ASP A 221 -11.80 -25.49 14.61
C ASP A 221 -10.34 -25.89 14.34
N VAL A 222 -10.15 -26.85 13.42
CA VAL A 222 -8.83 -27.35 13.01
C VAL A 222 -8.78 -27.41 11.50
N LEU A 223 -7.78 -26.77 10.93
CA LEU A 223 -7.48 -26.74 9.50
C LEU A 223 -5.99 -26.48 9.27
N ASP A 224 -5.45 -26.90 8.13
CA ASP A 224 -4.09 -26.55 7.72
C ASP A 224 -4.03 -25.16 7.04
N LEU A 225 -2.82 -24.72 6.64
CA LEU A 225 -2.63 -23.41 6.02
C LEU A 225 -3.24 -23.32 4.61
N GLU A 226 -3.26 -24.43 3.86
CA GLU A 226 -3.88 -24.47 2.53
C GLU A 226 -5.41 -24.38 2.63
N GLU A 227 -6.01 -25.14 3.54
CA GLU A 227 -7.42 -25.08 3.86
C GLU A 227 -7.81 -23.69 4.36
N LEU A 228 -6.96 -23.03 5.16
CA LEU A 228 -7.21 -21.67 5.63
C LEU A 228 -7.21 -20.68 4.47
N SER A 229 -6.19 -20.75 3.64
CA SER A 229 -6.05 -19.91 2.45
C SER A 229 -7.24 -20.09 1.51
N ALA A 230 -7.63 -21.33 1.24
CA ALA A 230 -8.82 -21.65 0.44
C ALA A 230 -10.10 -21.09 1.08
N PHE A 231 -10.28 -21.25 2.39
CA PHE A 231 -11.44 -20.74 3.11
C PHE A 231 -11.55 -19.22 3.04
N LEU A 232 -10.46 -18.50 3.31
CA LEU A 232 -10.42 -17.03 3.24
C LEU A 232 -10.67 -16.54 1.80
N LYS A 233 -10.17 -17.27 0.80
CA LYS A 233 -10.41 -16.94 -0.60
C LYS A 233 -11.87 -17.14 -1.02
N GLU A 234 -12.45 -18.29 -0.69
CA GLU A 234 -13.80 -18.68 -1.14
C GLU A 234 -14.91 -17.98 -0.36
N HIS A 235 -14.77 -17.90 0.97
CA HIS A 235 -15.82 -17.39 1.85
C HIS A 235 -15.65 -15.93 2.24
N CYS A 236 -14.40 -15.45 2.28
CA CYS A 236 -14.10 -14.06 2.69
C CYS A 236 -13.73 -13.16 1.51
N HIS A 237 -13.53 -13.73 0.31
CA HIS A 237 -13.04 -13.03 -0.88
C HIS A 237 -11.72 -12.26 -0.62
N ILE A 238 -10.88 -12.81 0.26
CA ILE A 238 -9.55 -12.30 0.55
C ILE A 238 -8.55 -13.06 -0.31
N ALA A 239 -7.76 -12.35 -1.11
CA ALA A 239 -6.59 -12.95 -1.75
C ALA A 239 -5.56 -13.29 -0.66
N VAL A 240 -5.13 -14.55 -0.61
CA VAL A 240 -4.14 -15.02 0.37
C VAL A 240 -2.92 -15.52 -0.37
N SER A 241 -1.73 -15.09 0.09
CA SER A 241 -0.44 -15.62 -0.34
C SER A 241 0.21 -16.32 0.85
N LEU A 242 0.69 -17.54 0.64
CA LEU A 242 1.47 -18.28 1.62
C LEU A 242 2.94 -18.14 1.22
N ASP A 243 3.73 -17.49 2.07
CA ASP A 243 5.18 -17.38 1.90
C ASP A 243 5.83 -18.70 2.33
N GLU A 244 5.78 -19.69 1.43
CA GLU A 244 6.34 -21.01 1.66
C GLU A 244 7.83 -20.98 2.08
N PRO A 245 8.73 -20.22 1.41
CA PRO A 245 10.13 -20.12 1.83
C PRO A 245 10.27 -19.63 3.27
N GLY A 246 9.58 -18.54 3.61
CA GLY A 246 9.59 -17.96 4.95
C GLY A 246 9.07 -18.90 6.03
N LEU A 247 7.96 -19.60 5.75
CA LEU A 247 7.37 -20.57 6.65
C LEU A 247 8.26 -21.82 6.83
N LEU A 248 8.85 -22.33 5.75
CA LEU A 248 9.74 -23.50 5.78
C LEU A 248 11.04 -23.21 6.53
N MET A 249 11.58 -22.00 6.44
CA MET A 249 12.75 -21.57 7.23
C MET A 249 12.49 -21.62 8.74
N GLU A 250 11.26 -21.31 9.15
CA GLU A 250 10.81 -21.48 10.53
C GLU A 250 10.40 -22.92 10.85
N GLY A 251 10.42 -23.84 9.88
CA GLY A 251 10.03 -25.24 10.09
C GLY A 251 8.52 -25.49 10.08
N VAL A 252 7.73 -24.58 9.50
CA VAL A 252 6.27 -24.70 9.36
C VAL A 252 5.93 -25.14 7.94
N GLY A 253 5.43 -26.37 7.79
CA GLY A 253 4.89 -26.87 6.53
C GLY A 253 3.47 -26.37 6.26
N LEU A 254 3.05 -26.37 4.99
CA LEU A 254 1.69 -25.97 4.60
C LEU A 254 0.59 -26.89 5.16
N ASP A 255 0.92 -28.14 5.46
CA ASP A 255 0.08 -29.14 6.11
C ASP A 255 0.02 -28.98 7.64
N SER A 256 0.62 -27.91 8.18
CA SER A 256 0.61 -27.65 9.62
C SER A 256 -0.78 -27.26 10.10
N ASN A 257 -1.33 -28.07 11.01
CA ASN A 257 -2.62 -27.80 11.63
C ASN A 257 -2.61 -26.52 12.48
N LEU A 258 -3.59 -25.66 12.22
CA LEU A 258 -3.94 -24.49 12.98
C LEU A 258 -5.11 -24.81 13.91
N GLN A 259 -5.10 -24.22 15.11
CA GLN A 259 -6.21 -24.29 16.05
C GLN A 259 -6.94 -22.95 16.05
N ILE A 260 -8.09 -22.91 15.41
CA ILE A 260 -8.96 -21.73 15.44
C ILE A 260 -9.78 -21.79 16.72
N LYS A 261 -9.73 -20.72 17.50
CA LYS A 261 -10.60 -20.56 18.66
C LYS A 261 -11.74 -19.61 18.35
N ASP A 262 -12.85 -19.81 19.05
CA ASP A 262 -13.91 -18.83 19.13
C ASP A 262 -13.34 -17.50 19.61
N ALA A 263 -13.43 -16.50 18.73
CA ALA A 263 -12.97 -15.15 18.99
C ALA A 263 -14.02 -14.16 18.45
N PRO A 264 -14.08 -12.93 18.97
CA PRO A 264 -15.11 -11.98 18.55
C PRO A 264 -14.89 -11.51 17.10
N THR A 265 -13.64 -11.49 16.62
CA THR A 265 -13.29 -11.11 15.25
C THR A 265 -12.46 -12.18 14.56
N LEU A 266 -12.49 -12.21 13.22
CA LEU A 266 -11.63 -13.07 12.41
C LEU A 266 -10.15 -12.76 12.66
N ARG A 267 -9.80 -11.48 12.85
CA ARG A 267 -8.45 -11.04 13.22
C ARG A 267 -7.99 -11.72 14.50
N ASP A 268 -8.78 -11.66 15.57
CA ASP A 268 -8.44 -12.27 16.86
C ASP A 268 -8.31 -13.79 16.74
N ALA A 269 -9.16 -14.42 15.93
CA ALA A 269 -9.09 -15.86 15.66
C ALA A 269 -7.79 -16.25 14.93
N LEU A 270 -7.40 -15.49 13.91
CA LEU A 270 -6.15 -15.69 13.18
C LEU A 270 -4.93 -15.41 14.04
N GLU A 271 -4.92 -14.30 14.78
CA GLU A 271 -3.85 -13.99 15.73
C GLU A 271 -3.67 -15.11 16.75
N PHE A 272 -4.77 -15.64 17.29
CA PHE A 272 -4.70 -16.79 18.19
C PHE A 272 -4.14 -18.03 17.50
N ALA A 273 -4.63 -18.35 16.29
CA ALA A 273 -4.19 -19.53 15.53
C ALA A 273 -2.69 -19.50 15.20
N PHE A 274 -2.15 -18.32 14.92
CA PHE A 274 -0.76 -18.13 14.53
C PHE A 274 0.23 -18.03 15.71
N LEU A 275 -0.26 -17.91 16.96
CA LEU A 275 0.60 -17.90 18.14
C LEU A 275 1.35 -19.22 18.36
N ASN A 276 0.82 -20.34 17.87
CA ASN A 276 1.35 -21.66 18.15
C ASN A 276 1.02 -22.68 17.05
N VAL A 277 1.70 -22.56 15.92
CA VAL A 277 1.69 -23.55 14.85
C VAL A 277 2.83 -24.53 15.10
N GLN A 278 2.51 -25.70 15.67
CA GLN A 278 3.49 -26.72 16.06
C GLN A 278 4.61 -26.23 17.02
N GLY A 279 4.31 -25.28 17.91
CA GLY A 279 5.29 -24.68 18.82
C GLY A 279 5.95 -23.42 18.29
N ILE A 280 5.59 -23.01 17.07
CA ILE A 280 6.24 -21.91 16.34
C ILE A 280 5.22 -20.82 16.10
N LYS A 281 5.64 -19.57 16.30
CA LYS A 281 4.79 -18.42 16.03
C LYS A 281 5.03 -17.98 14.59
N ILE A 282 3.95 -17.88 13.82
CA ILE A 282 3.98 -17.31 12.48
C ILE A 282 3.33 -15.93 12.48
N GLY A 283 3.55 -15.18 11.40
CA GLY A 283 3.07 -13.82 11.24
C GLY A 283 2.24 -13.66 9.99
N TRP A 284 1.59 -12.50 9.88
CA TRP A 284 0.91 -12.09 8.67
C TRP A 284 0.90 -10.57 8.57
N TYR A 285 0.75 -10.11 7.33
CA TYR A 285 0.54 -8.70 7.02
C TYR A 285 -0.35 -8.58 5.78
N VAL A 286 -0.84 -7.37 5.51
CA VAL A 286 -1.56 -7.08 4.27
C VAL A 286 -0.64 -6.25 3.40
N ASP A 287 -0.32 -6.76 2.21
CA ASP A 287 0.43 -6.02 1.21
C ASP A 287 -0.35 -5.95 -0.10
N LYS A 288 -0.42 -4.72 -0.65
CA LYS A 288 -1.24 -4.29 -1.78
C LYS A 288 -2.72 -4.66 -1.69
N SER A 289 -3.08 -5.92 -1.85
CA SER A 289 -4.47 -6.42 -1.78
C SER A 289 -4.49 -7.91 -1.41
N THR A 290 -3.42 -8.37 -0.76
CA THR A 290 -3.17 -9.76 -0.45
C THR A 290 -2.85 -9.88 1.03
N LEU A 291 -3.49 -10.83 1.70
CA LEU A 291 -3.10 -11.28 3.03
C LEU A 291 -1.91 -12.22 2.87
N VAL A 292 -0.72 -11.79 3.29
CA VAL A 292 0.49 -12.60 3.24
C VAL A 292 0.67 -13.29 4.59
N ILE A 293 0.71 -14.62 4.60
CA ILE A 293 1.02 -15.44 5.79
C ILE A 293 2.46 -15.93 5.64
N THR A 294 3.30 -15.63 6.63
CA THR A 294 4.77 -15.78 6.56
C THR A 294 5.36 -16.05 7.96
N SER A 295 6.68 -16.10 8.10
CA SER A 295 7.36 -16.14 9.39
C SER A 295 7.00 -14.92 10.28
N GLU A 296 7.07 -15.08 11.60
CA GLU A 296 6.87 -13.93 12.51
C GLU A 296 7.91 -12.83 12.26
N TRP A 297 9.14 -13.22 11.92
CA TRP A 297 10.21 -12.27 11.65
C TRP A 297 9.92 -11.43 10.40
N GLN A 298 9.63 -12.05 9.25
CA GLN A 298 9.30 -11.32 8.02
C GLN A 298 8.07 -10.42 8.20
N ALA A 299 7.03 -10.88 8.91
CA ALA A 299 5.86 -10.05 9.17
C ALA A 299 6.15 -8.81 10.04
N LYS A 300 7.14 -8.89 10.93
CA LYS A 300 7.55 -7.75 11.78
C LYS A 300 8.45 -6.75 11.04
N GLU A 301 9.25 -7.24 10.12
CA GLU A 301 10.12 -6.43 9.26
C GLU A 301 9.36 -5.83 8.08
N HIS A 302 8.21 -6.39 7.70
CA HIS A 302 7.38 -5.80 6.64
C HIS A 302 6.83 -4.43 7.07
N LEU A 303 7.22 -3.39 6.33
CA LEU A 303 6.74 -2.03 6.49
C LEU A 303 5.66 -1.74 5.45
N SER A 304 4.52 -1.26 5.91
CA SER A 304 3.48 -0.71 5.04
C SER A 304 3.42 0.80 5.19
N THR A 305 3.15 1.54 4.11
CA THR A 305 2.88 2.99 4.20
C THR A 305 1.37 3.25 4.26
N GLN A 306 0.93 3.90 5.33
CA GLN A 306 -0.45 4.34 5.53
C GLN A 306 -0.55 5.85 5.72
N PHE A 307 -1.72 6.38 5.39
CA PHE A 307 -2.03 7.80 5.46
C PHE A 307 -3.17 8.00 6.45
N TYR A 308 -2.91 8.79 7.48
CA TYR A 308 -3.86 9.11 8.51
C TYR A 308 -4.36 10.53 8.35
N ASP A 309 -5.67 10.68 8.10
CA ASP A 309 -6.33 11.98 8.07
C ASP A 309 -6.22 12.66 9.45
N LEU A 310 -5.79 13.92 9.50
CA LEU A 310 -5.70 14.67 10.75
C LEU A 310 -6.97 15.48 11.06
N VAL A 311 -7.93 15.56 10.13
CA VAL A 311 -9.18 16.29 10.32
C VAL A 311 -9.89 15.88 11.61
N GLY A 312 -10.29 16.89 12.39
CA GLY A 312 -11.00 16.71 13.66
C GLY A 312 -10.07 16.47 14.85
N ILE A 313 -8.75 16.54 14.65
CA ILE A 313 -7.79 16.67 15.73
C ILE A 313 -7.63 18.16 16.06
N ASN A 314 -7.37 18.49 17.33
CA ASN A 314 -7.18 19.87 17.80
C ASN A 314 -6.29 20.70 16.86
N GLU A 315 -6.79 21.84 16.40
CA GLU A 315 -6.09 22.79 15.50
C GLU A 315 -4.69 23.19 16.03
N ALA A 316 -4.50 23.23 17.35
CA ALA A 316 -3.19 23.49 17.95
C ALA A 316 -2.18 22.37 17.68
N LEU A 317 -2.62 21.11 17.70
CA LEU A 317 -1.81 19.94 17.35
C LEU A 317 -1.64 19.81 15.83
N GLU A 318 -2.63 20.23 15.04
CA GLU A 318 -2.49 20.31 13.58
C GLU A 318 -1.47 21.37 13.15
N LYS A 319 -1.34 22.47 13.94
CA LYS A 319 -0.30 23.49 13.76
C LYS A 319 1.05 23.03 14.28
N ASP A 320 1.10 22.30 15.40
CA ASP A 320 2.31 21.72 15.95
C ASP A 320 2.48 20.25 15.56
N ARG A 321 2.65 20.03 14.25
CA ARG A 321 2.79 18.68 13.68
C ARG A 321 4.05 17.97 14.15
N GLN A 322 5.08 18.71 14.55
CA GLN A 322 6.30 18.11 15.08
C GLN A 322 6.04 17.49 16.45
N SER A 323 5.31 18.18 17.34
CA SER A 323 4.92 17.61 18.63
C SER A 323 4.01 16.39 18.48
N LEU A 324 3.06 16.40 17.53
CA LEU A 324 2.22 15.22 17.25
C LEU A 324 3.07 14.03 16.79
N ARG A 325 4.00 14.26 15.85
CA ARG A 325 4.95 13.25 15.39
C ARG A 325 5.77 12.72 16.57
N ASP A 326 6.40 13.58 17.34
CA ASP A 326 7.27 13.20 18.47
C ASP A 326 6.49 12.37 19.50
N MET A 327 5.26 12.76 19.81
CA MET A 327 4.38 12.01 20.69
C MET A 327 4.11 10.59 20.16
N ILE A 328 3.75 10.45 18.89
CA ILE A 328 3.50 9.13 18.28
C ILE A 328 4.78 8.28 18.31
N GLN A 329 5.92 8.87 17.97
CA GLN A 329 7.20 8.15 17.96
C GLN A 329 7.66 7.70 19.35
N GLN A 330 7.30 8.45 20.41
CA GLN A 330 7.66 8.14 21.79
C GLN A 330 6.68 7.15 22.46
N THR A 331 5.43 7.10 22.01
CA THR A 331 4.37 6.32 22.66
C THR A 331 4.09 4.98 21.99
N THR A 332 4.62 4.76 20.78
CA THR A 332 4.49 3.51 20.05
C THR A 332 5.83 2.75 20.02
N PRO A 333 5.83 1.40 20.06
CA PRO A 333 7.04 0.57 20.02
C PRO A 333 7.62 0.48 18.61
N GLY A 334 7.24 1.38 17.70
CA GLY A 334 7.75 1.42 16.34
C GLY A 334 9.27 1.52 16.36
N ASN A 335 9.92 0.69 15.54
CA ASN A 335 11.32 0.86 15.21
C ASN A 335 11.43 2.09 14.30
N TRP A 336 11.42 3.29 14.89
CA TRP A 336 11.49 4.55 14.15
C TRP A 336 12.92 4.90 13.76
N LEU A 337 13.12 5.40 12.54
CA LEU A 337 14.42 5.86 12.02
C LEU A 337 15.05 6.94 12.92
N SER A 338 14.23 7.82 13.50
CA SER A 338 14.68 8.87 14.43
C SER A 338 15.30 8.32 15.72
N ASN A 339 15.00 7.07 16.08
CA ASN A 339 15.53 6.42 17.27
C ASN A 339 16.83 5.64 16.97
N GLY A 340 17.35 5.74 15.75
CA GLY A 340 18.68 5.28 15.34
C GLY A 340 18.80 3.81 14.94
N ASN A 341 17.77 2.98 15.17
CA ASN A 341 17.84 1.53 14.97
C ASN A 341 16.61 0.94 14.24
N GLY A 342 15.83 1.77 13.55
CA GLY A 342 14.58 1.32 12.95
C GLY A 342 14.34 1.83 11.55
N GLU A 343 13.49 1.12 10.82
CA GLU A 343 13.16 1.44 9.42
C GLU A 343 11.83 2.20 9.28
N GLY A 344 11.07 2.33 10.38
CA GLY A 344 9.80 3.03 10.40
C GLY A 344 9.99 4.53 10.24
N THR A 345 9.16 5.14 9.40
CA THR A 345 9.19 6.58 9.13
C THR A 345 7.81 7.20 9.34
N ILE A 346 7.82 8.48 9.70
CA ILE A 346 6.63 9.29 9.94
C ILE A 346 6.91 10.66 9.38
N SER A 347 6.03 11.16 8.53
CA SER A 347 6.17 12.44 7.85
C SER A 347 4.85 13.18 7.83
N ASN A 348 4.96 14.49 7.94
CA ASN A 348 3.81 15.37 7.88
C ASN A 348 3.53 15.72 6.43
N PHE A 349 2.25 15.70 6.05
CA PHE A 349 1.79 16.23 4.77
C PHE A 349 0.55 17.10 5.03
N PRO A 350 0.23 18.10 4.21
CA PRO A 350 -0.95 18.93 4.42
C PRO A 350 -2.23 18.10 4.64
N GLY A 351 -2.80 18.19 5.84
CA GLY A 351 -4.04 17.50 6.22
C GLY A 351 -3.89 16.02 6.60
N CYS A 352 -2.70 15.42 6.49
CA CYS A 352 -2.51 14.02 6.87
C CYS A 352 -1.11 13.70 7.43
N LEU A 353 -1.03 12.58 8.13
CA LEU A 353 0.21 11.99 8.60
C LEU A 353 0.51 10.75 7.76
N ILE A 354 1.71 10.68 7.21
CA ILE A 354 2.15 9.55 6.40
C ILE A 354 3.10 8.75 7.27
N VAL A 355 2.79 7.48 7.47
CA VAL A 355 3.51 6.60 8.37
C VAL A 355 3.88 5.34 7.61
N SER A 356 5.16 5.00 7.59
CA SER A 356 5.66 3.70 7.15
C SER A 356 6.09 2.90 8.38
N CYS A 357 5.39 1.84 8.73
CA CYS A 357 5.79 0.97 9.83
C CYS A 357 5.16 -0.43 9.70
N ASN A 358 5.48 -1.32 10.64
CA ASN A 358 4.84 -2.64 10.69
C ASN A 358 3.40 -2.57 11.20
N LEU A 359 2.64 -3.65 10.99
CA LEU A 359 1.21 -3.73 11.30
C LEU A 359 0.87 -3.34 12.74
N LYS A 360 1.66 -3.83 13.71
CA LYS A 360 1.43 -3.54 15.13
C LYS A 360 1.56 -2.05 15.42
N CYS A 361 2.60 -1.41 14.88
CA CYS A 361 2.79 0.03 15.04
C CYS A 361 1.62 0.81 14.41
N HIS A 362 1.13 0.41 13.24
CA HIS A 362 -0.05 1.04 12.62
C HIS A 362 -1.32 0.97 13.48
N GLN A 363 -1.56 -0.16 14.16
CA GLN A 363 -2.69 -0.33 15.06
C GLN A 363 -2.60 0.68 16.22
N GLU A 364 -1.43 0.84 16.82
CA GLU A 364 -1.22 1.77 17.93
C GLU A 364 -1.31 3.23 17.49
N VAL A 365 -0.75 3.58 16.33
CA VAL A 365 -0.91 4.92 15.72
C VAL A 365 -2.39 5.22 15.48
N GLY A 366 -3.13 4.28 14.88
CA GLY A 366 -4.56 4.44 14.61
C GLY A 366 -5.37 4.67 15.90
N GLU A 367 -5.06 3.92 16.95
CA GLU A 367 -5.71 4.03 18.25
C GLU A 367 -5.42 5.37 18.94
N ILE A 368 -4.16 5.82 18.94
CA ILE A 368 -3.79 7.15 19.47
C ILE A 368 -4.57 8.25 18.74
N LEU A 369 -4.59 8.22 17.41
CA LEU A 369 -5.30 9.23 16.61
C LEU A 369 -6.81 9.17 16.83
N ARG A 370 -7.40 7.98 17.03
CA ARG A 370 -8.80 7.82 17.40
C ARG A 370 -9.09 8.49 18.74
N GLN A 371 -8.28 8.22 19.76
CA GLN A 371 -8.43 8.82 21.10
C GLN A 371 -8.29 10.35 21.06
N LEU A 372 -7.35 10.88 20.27
CA LEU A 372 -7.17 12.33 20.11
C LEU A 372 -8.37 13.01 19.47
N ARG A 373 -9.01 12.38 18.47
CA ARG A 373 -10.25 12.88 17.86
C ARG A 373 -11.39 12.89 18.87
N GLU A 374 -11.55 11.81 19.64
CA GLU A 374 -12.58 11.71 20.69
C GLU A 374 -12.40 12.77 21.77
N PHE A 375 -11.16 13.00 22.21
CA PHE A 375 -10.83 14.05 23.17
C PHE A 375 -11.12 15.46 22.62
N SER A 376 -10.76 15.70 21.34
CA SER A 376 -11.00 16.99 20.67
C SER A 376 -12.50 17.28 20.56
N ALA A 377 -13.32 16.27 20.23
CA ALA A 377 -14.77 16.38 20.18
C ALA A 377 -15.39 16.69 21.56
N GLN A 378 -14.86 16.13 22.66
CA GLN A 378 -15.36 16.36 24.02
C GLN A 378 -15.04 17.77 24.56
N GLN A 379 -13.93 18.37 24.13
CA GLN A 379 -13.52 19.72 24.55
C GLN A 379 -14.42 20.83 23.97
N GLY A 380 -15.39 20.48 23.14
CA GLY A 380 -16.35 21.45 22.60
C GLY A 380 -15.71 22.48 21.68
N TYR A 381 -14.60 22.13 21.02
CA TYR A 381 -14.19 22.86 19.83
C TYR A 381 -15.32 22.68 18.81
N PRO A 382 -16.13 23.71 18.56
CA PRO A 382 -17.15 23.61 17.53
C PRO A 382 -16.42 23.37 16.21
N ASP A 383 -17.05 22.60 15.30
CA ASP A 383 -16.58 22.54 13.91
C ASP A 383 -16.21 23.95 13.44
N PRO A 384 -15.04 24.13 12.79
CA PRO A 384 -14.58 25.45 12.40
C PRO A 384 -15.72 26.17 11.64
N PRO A 385 -16.03 27.44 12.00
CA PRO A 385 -17.07 28.18 11.30
C PRO A 385 -16.72 28.22 9.81
N ILE A 386 -17.68 27.80 8.98
CA ILE A 386 -17.59 27.92 7.52
C ILE A 386 -17.13 29.35 7.22
N PRO A 387 -16.00 29.56 6.53
CA PRO A 387 -15.59 30.90 6.15
C PRO A 387 -16.76 31.55 5.41
N ASP A 388 -17.25 32.70 5.89
CA ASP A 388 -18.25 33.50 5.21
C ASP A 388 -17.67 33.88 3.84
N MET A 389 -17.91 33.06 2.82
CA MET A 389 -17.62 33.41 1.45
C MET A 389 -18.56 34.57 1.09
N PRO A 390 -18.05 35.70 0.57
CA PRO A 390 -18.91 36.73 0.02
C PRO A 390 -19.72 36.11 -1.11
N LEU A 391 -21.04 36.03 -0.92
CA LEU A 391 -21.97 35.60 -1.97
C LEU A 391 -21.69 36.41 -3.25
N PRO A 392 -21.65 35.78 -4.44
CA PRO A 392 -21.52 36.51 -5.68
C PRO A 392 -22.68 37.50 -5.83
N VAL A 393 -22.31 38.78 -5.84
CA VAL A 393 -23.20 39.92 -6.00
C VAL A 393 -23.78 39.88 -7.42
N HIS A 394 -24.98 39.35 -7.53
CA HIS A 394 -26.03 39.67 -8.51
C HIS A 394 -25.62 39.71 -9.99
N TRP A 395 -25.76 38.58 -10.70
CA TRP A 395 -26.13 38.61 -12.11
C TRP A 395 -27.66 38.50 -12.23
N GLY A 396 -28.31 39.60 -12.64
CA GLY A 396 -29.72 39.55 -13.03
C GLY A 396 -30.45 40.89 -13.02
N LYS A 397 -30.39 41.61 -14.15
CA LYS A 397 -31.53 42.30 -14.79
C LYS A 397 -31.13 42.86 -16.15
N ALA A 398 -31.06 41.99 -17.16
CA ALA A 398 -31.22 42.42 -18.55
C ALA A 398 -32.72 42.59 -18.81
N GLY A 399 -33.17 43.83 -18.95
CA GLY A 399 -34.55 44.18 -19.25
C GLY A 399 -34.89 43.83 -20.69
N PHE A 400 -35.89 42.96 -20.86
CA PHE A 400 -36.58 42.74 -22.12
C PHE A 400 -37.74 43.75 -22.19
N VAL A 401 -37.67 44.70 -23.12
CA VAL A 401 -38.74 45.67 -23.40
C VAL A 401 -39.40 45.28 -24.72
N MET A 402 -40.72 45.08 -24.70
CA MET A 402 -41.59 45.03 -25.88
C MET A 402 -42.69 46.09 -25.72
N PRO A 403 -43.18 46.69 -26.82
CA PRO A 403 -43.77 48.02 -26.83
C PRO A 403 -45.27 48.03 -26.49
N GLU A 404 -45.70 49.07 -25.79
CA GLU A 404 -47.10 49.41 -25.56
C GLU A 404 -47.78 49.89 -26.86
N GLN A 405 -48.97 49.35 -27.11
CA GLN A 405 -49.97 49.95 -27.99
C GLN A 405 -50.81 50.98 -27.23
N SER A 406 -51.11 52.06 -27.93
CA SER A 406 -51.97 53.20 -27.58
C SER A 406 -53.34 52.84 -26.99
N LYS A 407 -53.76 53.56 -25.93
CA LYS A 407 -54.73 54.67 -26.03
C LYS A 407 -54.90 55.40 -24.70
#